data_AF-A0A8S9KXY7-F1
#
_entry.id   AF-A0A8S9KXY7-F1
#
_cell.length_a   1.000
_cell.length_b   1.000
_cell.length_c   1.000
_cell.angle_alpha   90.00
_cell.angle_beta   90.00
_cell.angle_gamma   90.00
#
_symmetry.space_group_name_H-M   'P 1'
#
loop_
_entity.id
_entity.type
_entity.pdbx_description
1 polymer ?
#
loop_
_entity_poly.entity_id
_entity_poly.type
_entity_poly.pdbx_seq_one_letter_code
_entity_poly.pdbx_strand_id
1 'polypeptide(L)'
;MVTGTGVLYLGRAWGPFSRVVFAYSYMDNIILPRGWYNWGDPSRETTVFYGQYKCTGEGANYAGRVAWAKELTDEEAKPFISLTFIDGSEWIKL
;
A
#
# COMPACT_ATOMS: atom_id res chain seq x y z
N MET A 1 -6.23 8.85 -5.46
CA MET A 1 -7.35 8.99 -4.50
C MET A 1 -8.12 7.68 -4.46
N VAL A 2 -8.42 7.15 -3.27
CA VAL A 2 -9.23 5.95 -3.05
C VAL A 2 -10.54 6.37 -2.40
N THR A 3 -11.63 6.33 -3.15
CA THR A 3 -12.99 6.76 -2.77
C THR A 3 -14.03 5.79 -3.34
N GLY A 4 -15.26 5.86 -2.87
CA GLY A 4 -16.34 4.99 -3.34
C GLY A 4 -17.45 4.81 -2.30
N THR A 5 -18.30 3.82 -2.52
CA THR A 5 -19.40 3.46 -1.62
C THR A 5 -19.23 2.03 -1.11
N GLY A 6 -19.46 1.81 0.18
CA GLY A 6 -19.34 0.50 0.82
C GLY A 6 -18.08 0.37 1.65
N VAL A 7 -17.62 -0.87 1.86
CA VAL A 7 -16.49 -1.18 2.74
C VAL A 7 -15.48 -2.03 1.96
N LEU A 8 -14.21 -1.64 1.96
CA LEU A 8 -13.19 -2.33 1.16
C LEU A 8 -11.83 -2.44 1.84
N TYR A 9 -11.01 -3.31 1.27
CA TYR A 9 -9.58 -3.44 1.58
C TYR A 9 -8.75 -2.74 0.52
N LEU A 10 -7.59 -2.22 0.92
CA LEU A 10 -6.57 -1.65 0.03
C LEU A 10 -5.99 -2.69 -0.94
N GLY A 11 -5.97 -3.96 -0.55
CA GLY A 11 -5.46 -5.04 -1.40
C GLY A 11 -5.52 -6.41 -0.74
N ARG A 12 -5.26 -7.44 -1.55
CA ARG A 12 -5.20 -8.85 -1.12
C ARG A 12 -3.94 -9.55 -1.65
N ALA A 13 -3.30 -10.31 -0.78
CA ALA A 13 -2.10 -11.08 -1.08
C ALA A 13 -2.42 -12.26 -2.00
N TRP A 14 -2.55 -12.06 -3.32
CA TRP A 14 -2.87 -13.18 -4.22
C TRP A 14 -1.70 -14.16 -4.39
N GLY A 15 -0.48 -13.62 -4.58
CA GLY A 15 0.76 -14.38 -4.60
C GLY A 15 1.57 -14.23 -3.31
N PRO A 16 2.49 -15.17 -3.01
CA PRO A 16 3.25 -15.17 -1.75
C PRO A 16 4.12 -13.91 -1.57
N PHE A 17 4.67 -13.35 -2.65
CA PHE A 17 5.52 -12.15 -2.60
C PHE A 17 4.81 -10.91 -3.16
N SER A 18 3.48 -10.83 -3.01
CA SER A 18 2.71 -9.68 -3.48
C SER A 18 3.25 -8.37 -2.88
N ARG A 19 3.36 -7.33 -3.72
CA ARG A 19 3.86 -6.01 -3.33
C ARG A 19 2.92 -4.93 -3.80
N VAL A 20 2.47 -4.07 -2.89
CA VAL A 20 1.59 -2.93 -3.16
C VAL A 20 2.04 -1.76 -2.29
N VAL A 21 2.21 -0.59 -2.89
CA VAL A 21 2.56 0.64 -2.16
C VAL A 21 1.58 1.74 -2.57
N PHE A 22 0.92 2.33 -1.59
CA PHE A 22 0.21 3.60 -1.77
C PHE A 22 1.11 4.73 -1.28
N ALA A 23 1.40 5.70 -2.15
CA ALA A 23 2.19 6.88 -1.81
C ALA A 23 1.37 8.15 -2.13
N TYR A 24 1.45 9.16 -1.26
CA TYR A 24 0.81 10.47 -1.44
C TYR A 24 -0.66 10.41 -1.87
N SER A 25 -1.39 9.44 -1.33
CA SER A 25 -2.75 9.12 -1.77
C SER A 25 -3.77 9.47 -0.70
N TYR A 26 -4.82 10.19 -1.08
CA TYR A 26 -6.01 10.35 -0.24
C TYR A 26 -6.82 9.07 -0.18
N MET A 27 -7.30 8.68 1.00
CA MET A 27 -8.15 7.52 1.28
C MET A 27 -9.36 7.92 2.11
N ASP A 28 -10.55 7.62 1.60
CA ASP A 28 -11.84 7.88 2.26
C ASP A 28 -12.15 6.83 3.35
N ASN A 29 -13.10 7.11 4.25
CA ASN A 29 -13.41 6.26 5.43
C ASN A 29 -14.03 4.89 5.12
N ILE A 30 -14.20 4.56 3.84
CA ILE A 30 -14.63 3.25 3.35
C ILE A 30 -13.57 2.15 3.49
N ILE A 31 -12.31 2.51 3.79
CA ILE A 31 -11.23 1.56 4.02
C ILE A 31 -11.38 0.91 5.39
N LEU A 32 -11.44 -0.42 5.42
CA LEU A 32 -11.42 -1.17 6.68
C LEU A 32 -10.18 -0.83 7.51
N PRO A 33 -10.27 -0.69 8.84
CA PRO A 33 -9.11 -0.38 9.69
C PRO A 33 -7.92 -1.32 9.46
N ARG A 34 -8.18 -2.63 9.32
CA ARG A 34 -7.14 -3.64 9.02
C ARG A 34 -6.41 -3.37 7.69
N GLY A 35 -7.06 -2.70 6.74
CA GLY A 35 -6.52 -2.25 5.45
C GLY A 35 -6.30 -3.37 4.44
N TRP A 36 -5.68 -4.47 4.84
CA TRP A 36 -5.20 -5.51 3.92
C TRP A 36 -5.73 -6.89 4.25
N TYR A 37 -5.74 -7.77 3.25
CA TYR A 37 -6.17 -9.14 3.40
C TYR A 37 -5.08 -10.13 2.97
N ASN A 38 -4.74 -11.08 3.85
CA ASN A 38 -3.77 -12.14 3.60
C ASN A 38 -4.31 -13.27 2.68
N TRP A 39 -5.51 -13.11 2.13
CA TRP A 39 -6.17 -14.11 1.28
C TRP A 39 -6.37 -15.49 1.95
N GLY A 40 -6.53 -15.49 3.27
CA GLY A 40 -6.77 -16.71 4.05
C GLY A 40 -5.51 -17.54 4.32
N ASP A 41 -4.33 -16.99 4.03
CA ASP A 41 -3.05 -17.69 4.15
C ASP A 41 -2.07 -16.88 5.02
N PRO A 42 -1.91 -17.23 6.30
CA PRO A 42 -1.03 -16.53 7.23
C PRO A 42 0.45 -16.55 6.82
N SER A 43 0.88 -17.50 5.98
CA SER A 43 2.27 -17.54 5.50
C SER A 43 2.62 -16.29 4.67
N ARG A 44 1.61 -15.65 4.07
CA ARG A 44 1.80 -14.44 3.24
C ARG A 44 2.15 -13.22 4.08
N GLU A 45 1.77 -13.20 5.35
CA GLU A 45 2.00 -12.06 6.25
C GLU A 45 3.50 -11.79 6.46
N THR A 46 4.34 -12.80 6.27
CA THR A 46 5.80 -12.66 6.42
C THR A 46 6.53 -12.36 5.11
N THR A 47 5.88 -12.58 3.96
CA THR A 47 6.51 -12.51 2.63
C THR A 47 6.02 -11.36 1.75
N VAL A 48 4.81 -10.84 1.99
CA VAL A 48 4.28 -9.70 1.23
C VAL A 48 4.89 -8.37 1.66
N PHE A 49 4.79 -7.38 0.78
CA PHE A 49 5.22 -6.00 1.07
C PHE A 49 4.09 -5.03 0.78
N TYR A 50 3.30 -4.69 1.80
CA TYR A 50 2.18 -3.74 1.70
C TYR A 50 2.45 -2.46 2.48
N GLY A 51 2.69 -1.38 1.74
CA GLY A 51 3.13 -0.11 2.28
C GLY A 51 2.15 1.04 2.05
N GLN A 52 2.09 1.95 3.02
CA GLN A 52 1.48 3.27 2.89
C GLN A 52 2.55 4.32 3.18
N TYR A 53 2.63 5.36 2.36
CA TYR A 53 3.57 6.48 2.52
C TYR A 53 2.85 7.80 2.34
N LYS A 54 2.88 8.66 3.36
CA LYS A 54 2.28 10.02 3.35
C LYS A 54 0.85 10.03 2.75
N CYS A 55 0.05 9.03 3.09
CA CYS A 55 -1.36 8.95 2.69
C CYS A 55 -2.21 9.79 3.64
N THR A 56 -3.32 10.34 3.14
CA THR A 56 -4.17 11.30 3.87
C THR A 56 -5.64 10.89 3.81
N GLY A 57 -6.48 11.54 4.63
CA GLY A 57 -7.91 11.22 4.73
C GLY A 57 -8.22 10.22 5.84
N GLU A 58 -9.51 10.10 6.18
CA GLU A 58 -9.98 9.27 7.30
C GLU A 58 -9.61 7.80 7.13
N GLY A 59 -9.68 7.29 5.89
CA GLY A 59 -9.31 5.92 5.56
C GLY A 59 -7.82 5.63 5.65
N ALA A 60 -6.95 6.66 5.68
CA ALA A 60 -5.51 6.49 5.73
C ALA A 60 -4.97 6.23 7.14
N ASN A 61 -5.82 6.28 8.18
CA ASN A 61 -5.40 6.04 9.56
C ASN A 61 -4.69 4.68 9.70
N TYR A 62 -3.42 4.73 10.11
CA TYR A 62 -2.56 3.56 10.21
C TYR A 62 -2.79 2.73 11.48
N ALA A 63 -3.31 3.34 12.56
CA ALA A 63 -3.37 2.72 13.90
C ALA A 63 -4.18 1.40 13.95
N GLY A 64 -5.09 1.17 13.00
CA GLY A 64 -5.89 -0.05 12.92
C GLY A 64 -5.37 -1.12 11.96
N ARG A 65 -4.23 -0.89 11.28
CA ARG A 65 -3.72 -1.78 10.24
C ARG A 65 -3.25 -3.12 10.81
N VAL A 66 -3.30 -4.14 9.96
CA VAL A 66 -2.66 -5.43 10.24
C VAL A 66 -1.16 -5.24 10.53
N ALA A 67 -0.61 -6.02 11.45
CA ALA A 67 0.78 -5.87 11.92
C ALA A 67 1.85 -6.04 10.83
N TRP A 68 1.51 -6.72 9.72
CA TRP A 68 2.39 -6.93 8.57
C TRP A 68 2.26 -5.85 7.49
N ALA A 69 1.37 -4.86 7.66
CA ALA A 69 1.39 -3.64 6.86
C ALA A 69 2.59 -2.78 7.26
N LYS A 70 2.99 -1.84 6.40
CA LYS A 70 4.09 -0.91 6.67
C LYS A 70 3.66 0.54 6.50
N GLU A 71 3.91 1.36 7.51
CA GLU A 71 3.96 2.81 7.35
C GLU A 71 5.40 3.15 6.99
N LEU A 72 5.61 3.55 5.73
CA LEU A 72 6.95 3.69 5.19
C LEU A 72 7.56 5.03 5.62
N THR A 73 8.86 5.03 5.93
CA THR A 73 9.64 6.27 6.03
C THR A 73 9.96 6.83 4.64
N ASP A 74 10.52 8.04 4.60
CA ASP A 74 10.99 8.66 3.36
C ASP A 74 12.03 7.77 2.66
N GLU A 75 12.94 7.15 3.42
CA GLU A 75 13.97 6.24 2.91
C GLU A 75 13.39 4.94 2.37
N GLU A 76 12.42 4.35 3.07
CA GLU A 76 11.77 3.10 2.65
C GLU A 76 10.87 3.30 1.43
N ALA A 77 10.25 4.48 1.30
CA ALA A 77 9.38 4.79 0.18
C ALA A 77 10.16 5.18 -1.08
N LYS A 78 11.34 5.82 -0.92
CA LYS A 78 12.16 6.36 -2.03
C LYS A 78 12.35 5.41 -3.21
N PRO A 79 12.65 4.10 -3.03
CA PRO A 79 12.82 3.19 -4.16
C PRO A 79 11.56 3.00 -5.00
N PHE A 80 10.37 3.13 -4.40
CA PHE A 80 9.08 2.88 -5.07
C PHE A 80 8.50 4.12 -5.76
N ILE A 81 8.90 5.31 -5.31
CA ILE A 81 8.40 6.60 -5.85
C ILE A 81 9.42 7.28 -6.76
N SER A 82 10.55 6.61 -7.04
CA SER A 82 11.61 7.08 -7.92
C SER A 82 11.41 6.57 -9.35
N LEU A 83 11.86 7.34 -10.34
CA LEU A 83 11.88 6.92 -11.75
C LEU A 83 12.73 5.65 -11.97
N THR A 84 13.69 5.39 -11.08
CA THR A 84 14.52 4.18 -11.12
C THR A 84 13.74 2.89 -10.87
N PHE A 85 12.53 2.96 -10.30
CA PHE A 85 11.72 1.76 -10.05
C PHE A 85 11.23 1.09 -11.35
N ILE A 86 11.07 1.89 -12.39
CA ILE A 86 10.48 1.52 -13.68
C ILE A 86 11.46 1.76 -14.83
N ASP A 87 12.75 1.92 -14.52
CA ASP A 87 13.79 2.29 -15.48
C ASP A 87 13.40 3.51 -16.34
N GLY A 88 12.76 4.50 -15.70
CA GLY A 88 12.11 5.62 -16.38
C GLY A 88 13.04 6.48 -17.22
N SER A 89 14.34 6.51 -16.90
CA SER A 89 15.36 7.20 -17.70
C SER A 89 15.45 6.67 -19.13
N GLU A 90 15.10 5.40 -19.36
CA GLU A 90 15.27 4.73 -20.64
C GLU A 90 14.13 5.03 -21.63
N TRP A 91 12.95 5.40 -21.15
CA TRP A 91 11.75 5.46 -21.99
C TRP A 91 10.85 6.68 -21.77
N ILE A 92 10.95 7.36 -20.63
CA ILE A 92 10.22 8.61 -20.41
C ILE A 92 10.99 9.73 -21.10
N LYS A 93 10.36 10.33 -22.12
CA LYS A 93 10.86 11.56 -22.74
C LYS A 93 10.34 12.74 -21.93
N LEU A 94 11.27 13.54 -21.40
CA LEU A 94 10.98 14.79 -20.70
C LEU A 94 10.82 15.95 -21.68
#